data_AF-A0A7Y2D9T9-F1
#
_entry.id   AF-A0A7Y2D9T9-F1
#
_cell.length_a   1.000
_cell.length_b   1.000
_cell.length_c   1.000
_cell.angle_alpha   90.00
_cell.angle_beta   90.00
_cell.angle_gamma   90.00
#
_symmetry.space_group_name_H-M   'P 1'
#
loop_
_entity.id
_entity.type
_entity.pdbx_description
1 polymer ?
#
loop_
_entity_poly.entity_id
_entity_poly.type
_entity_poly.pdbx_seq_one_letter_code
_entity_poly.pdbx_strand_id
1 'polypeptide(L)'
;DSVATRAKVVRIEHRTGGAIERDVALIDAVAVDDPYVGSLELFVPETMRAALLTRADPSSIGFSSIGGLLEPVAADDPDGLYLRFATEDADAQYWVHAPTAPGHHSWIGIAEVRRVTCGEVIEIPGPLLLAFDGERKRRLRVGEVAALHVERDGPIVIDVRAVMAHAAATGLFVRTGV
;
A
#
# COMPACT_ATOMS: atom_id res chain seq x y z
N ASP A 1 1.71 -23.06 14.88
CA ASP A 1 1.21 -21.67 14.82
C ASP A 1 2.28 -20.57 14.93
N SER A 2 3.58 -20.87 14.98
CA SER A 2 4.65 -19.85 15.14
C SER A 2 5.31 -19.35 13.84
N VAL A 3 4.92 -19.86 12.67
CA VAL A 3 5.56 -19.56 11.36
C VAL A 3 4.58 -18.96 10.35
N ALA A 4 3.41 -18.51 10.80
CA ALA A 4 2.42 -17.90 9.95
C ALA A 4 1.68 -16.79 10.70
N THR A 5 1.36 -15.71 10.01
CA THR A 5 0.65 -14.56 10.58
C THR A 5 -0.45 -14.09 9.63
N ARG A 6 -1.54 -13.53 10.17
CA ARG A 6 -2.52 -12.84 9.32
C ARG A 6 -1.94 -11.52 8.85
N ALA A 7 -1.96 -11.31 7.54
CA ALA A 7 -1.56 -10.05 6.93
C ALA A 7 -2.57 -8.93 7.23
N LYS A 8 -2.05 -7.70 7.25
CA LYS A 8 -2.85 -6.50 7.09
C LYS A 8 -3.32 -6.38 5.63
N VAL A 9 -4.49 -5.79 5.43
CA VAL A 9 -5.03 -5.38 4.13
C VAL A 9 -5.66 -4.00 4.28
N VAL A 10 -5.68 -3.22 3.20
CA VAL A 10 -6.58 -2.08 3.08
C VAL A 10 -7.92 -2.60 2.59
N ARG A 11 -8.98 -2.34 3.35
CA ARG A 11 -10.37 -2.52 2.94
C ARG A 11 -10.86 -1.24 2.30
N ILE A 12 -11.48 -1.35 1.13
CA ILE A 12 -12.03 -0.22 0.38
C ILE A 12 -13.53 -0.45 0.22
N GLU A 13 -14.33 0.51 0.66
CA GLU A 13 -15.76 0.56 0.37
C GLU A 13 -16.11 1.86 -0.34
N HIS A 14 -16.86 1.79 -1.43
CA HIS A 14 -17.32 3.00 -2.12
C HIS A 14 -18.75 2.82 -2.62
N ARG A 15 -19.48 3.93 -2.71
CA ARG A 15 -20.88 3.94 -3.15
C ARG A 15 -20.97 4.31 -4.63
N THR A 16 -21.51 3.41 -5.44
CA THR A 16 -21.81 3.66 -6.86
C THR A 16 -23.31 3.47 -7.10
N GLY A 17 -24.02 4.53 -7.51
CA GLY A 17 -25.44 4.42 -7.90
C GLY A 17 -26.37 3.83 -6.82
N GLY A 18 -26.05 4.02 -5.54
CA GLY A 18 -26.83 3.49 -4.41
C GLY A 18 -26.42 2.11 -3.89
N ALA A 19 -25.52 1.40 -4.58
CA ALA A 19 -24.93 0.15 -4.11
C ALA A 19 -23.55 0.38 -3.44
N ILE A 20 -23.24 -0.41 -2.42
CA ILE A 20 -21.91 -0.47 -1.81
C ILE A 20 -21.11 -1.53 -2.55
N GLU A 21 -19.99 -1.14 -3.11
CA GLU A 21 -19.00 -2.05 -3.69
C GLU A 21 -17.78 -2.11 -2.79
N ARG A 22 -17.10 -3.26 -2.81
CA ARG A 22 -15.98 -3.56 -1.93
C ARG A 22 -14.79 -4.03 -2.73
N ASP A 23 -13.63 -3.52 -2.32
CA ASP A 23 -12.33 -3.92 -2.83
C ASP A 23 -11.36 -4.14 -1.67
N VAL A 24 -10.19 -4.67 -2.01
CA VAL A 24 -9.11 -4.94 -1.06
C VAL A 24 -7.78 -4.61 -1.72
N ALA A 25 -6.85 -4.03 -0.99
CA ALA A 25 -5.44 -3.96 -1.38
C ALA A 25 -4.59 -4.64 -0.30
N LEU A 26 -3.60 -5.42 -0.70
CA LEU A 26 -2.72 -6.10 0.24
C LEU A 26 -1.70 -5.15 0.84
N ILE A 27 -1.10 -4.31 0.01
CA ILE A 27 0.03 -3.44 0.37
C ILE A 27 -0.38 -1.97 0.33
N ASP A 28 -0.92 -1.52 -0.80
CA ASP A 28 -1.16 -0.10 -1.03
C ASP A 28 -2.47 0.16 -1.78
N ALA A 29 -3.22 1.14 -1.27
CA ALA A 29 -4.33 1.77 -1.96
C ALA A 29 -3.99 3.23 -2.20
N VAL A 30 -3.90 3.64 -3.47
CA VAL A 30 -3.38 4.94 -3.89
C VAL A 30 -4.45 5.71 -4.65
N ALA A 31 -4.62 6.98 -4.30
CA ALA A 31 -5.49 7.90 -5.00
C ALA A 31 -4.66 8.83 -5.89
N VAL A 32 -4.97 8.84 -7.18
CA VAL A 32 -4.34 9.68 -8.19
C VAL A 32 -5.39 10.45 -8.98
N ASP A 33 -5.06 11.69 -9.32
CA ASP A 33 -5.81 12.57 -10.20
C ASP A 33 -5.29 12.44 -11.64
N ASP A 34 -5.37 11.23 -12.18
CA ASP A 34 -5.03 10.94 -13.58
C ASP A 34 -6.34 10.69 -14.36
N PRO A 35 -6.65 11.45 -15.42
CA PRO A 35 -7.85 11.23 -16.24
C PRO A 35 -7.83 9.91 -17.02
N TYR A 36 -6.67 9.27 -17.21
CA TYR A 36 -6.52 8.06 -18.00
C TYR A 36 -6.45 6.80 -17.12
N VAL A 37 -7.41 5.90 -17.27
CA VAL A 37 -7.40 4.59 -16.59
C VAL A 37 -6.29 3.66 -17.17
N GLY A 38 -5.83 3.96 -18.39
CA GLY A 38 -4.92 3.13 -19.18
C GLY A 38 -3.43 3.42 -19.05
N SER A 39 -3.02 4.55 -18.44
CA SER A 39 -1.61 4.79 -18.12
C SER A 39 -1.16 3.82 -17.02
N LEU A 40 -0.04 3.13 -17.25
CA LEU A 40 0.58 2.23 -16.27
C LEU A 40 1.33 3.01 -15.18
N GLU A 41 1.45 4.32 -15.32
CA GLU A 41 2.39 5.13 -14.56
C GLU A 41 1.68 5.86 -13.42
N LEU A 42 1.56 5.16 -12.28
CA LEU A 42 1.06 5.75 -11.03
C LEU A 42 2.06 6.74 -10.42
N PHE A 43 3.27 6.82 -10.97
CA PHE A 43 4.39 7.60 -10.45
C PHE A 43 4.57 8.96 -11.16
N VAL A 44 3.47 9.66 -11.42
CA VAL A 44 3.47 11.06 -11.86
C VAL A 44 3.20 11.94 -10.63
N PRO A 45 4.23 12.52 -9.98
CA PRO A 45 4.11 13.17 -8.68
C PRO A 45 2.96 14.19 -8.59
N GLU A 46 2.76 14.95 -9.66
CA GLU A 46 1.75 16.02 -9.75
C GLU A 46 0.31 15.48 -9.73
N THR A 47 0.12 14.22 -10.07
CA THR A 47 -1.21 13.57 -10.05
C THR A 47 -1.46 12.82 -8.74
N MET A 48 -0.44 12.55 -7.93
CA MET A 48 -0.63 11.83 -6.67
C MET A 48 -1.42 12.68 -5.67
N ARG A 49 -2.31 12.04 -4.90
CA ARG A 49 -3.11 12.72 -3.87
C ARG A 49 -2.93 12.09 -2.50
N ALA A 50 -3.15 10.79 -2.40
CA ALA A 50 -2.98 10.08 -1.14
C ALA A 50 -2.61 8.61 -1.34
N ALA A 51 -2.01 8.00 -0.34
CA ALA A 51 -1.82 6.56 -0.25
C ALA A 51 -2.12 6.08 1.16
N LEU A 52 -2.80 4.93 1.27
CA LEU A 52 -2.89 4.17 2.51
C LEU A 52 -2.13 2.86 2.33
N LEU A 53 -1.15 2.64 3.19
CA LEU A 53 -0.23 1.52 3.14
C LEU A 53 -0.44 0.61 4.34
N THR A 54 -0.48 -0.70 4.12
CA THR A 54 -0.44 -1.68 5.21
C THR A 54 0.97 -1.84 5.77
N ARG A 55 1.99 -1.60 4.95
CA ARG A 55 3.41 -1.66 5.33
C ARG A 55 4.22 -0.68 4.50
N ALA A 56 5.29 -0.18 5.10
CA ALA A 56 6.16 0.83 4.53
C ALA A 56 7.61 0.37 4.77
N ASP A 57 8.20 -0.27 3.76
CA ASP A 57 9.55 -0.86 3.83
C ASP A 57 10.54 -0.01 3.01
N PRO A 58 11.54 0.65 3.63
CA PRO A 58 12.51 1.49 2.91
C PRO A 58 13.39 0.71 1.92
N SER A 59 13.45 -0.62 2.03
CA SER A 59 14.20 -1.48 1.10
C SER A 59 13.39 -1.92 -0.12
N SER A 60 12.09 -1.59 -0.15
CA SER A 60 11.20 -1.94 -1.26
C SER A 60 11.29 -0.93 -2.42
N ILE A 61 10.46 -1.15 -3.46
CA ILE A 61 10.26 -0.25 -4.59
C ILE A 61 8.79 0.21 -4.59
N GLY A 62 8.55 1.44 -5.04
CA GLY A 62 7.21 2.02 -5.17
C GLY A 62 6.71 2.70 -3.91
N PHE A 63 5.39 2.72 -3.70
CA PHE A 63 4.76 3.47 -2.60
C PHE A 63 5.17 2.99 -1.21
N SER A 64 5.41 1.68 -1.03
CA SER A 64 5.93 1.15 0.24
C SER A 64 7.32 1.71 0.57
N SER A 65 8.15 1.98 -0.45
CA SER A 65 9.47 2.59 -0.29
C SER A 65 9.37 4.07 0.06
N ILE A 66 8.50 4.81 -0.65
CA ILE A 66 8.23 6.23 -0.38
C ILE A 66 7.82 6.41 1.09
N GLY A 67 6.85 5.62 1.56
CA GLY A 67 6.43 5.66 2.96
C GLY A 67 7.54 5.20 3.90
N GLY A 68 8.23 4.11 3.57
CA GLY A 68 9.22 3.48 4.44
C GLY A 68 10.48 4.33 4.66
N LEU A 69 10.85 5.16 3.69
CA LEU A 69 11.94 6.12 3.82
C LEU A 69 11.60 7.31 4.75
N LEU A 70 10.31 7.53 5.03
CA LEU A 70 9.84 8.60 5.91
C LEU A 70 9.45 8.08 7.29
N GLU A 71 8.65 7.01 7.33
CA GLU A 71 8.13 6.39 8.55
C GLU A 71 7.96 4.88 8.28
N PRO A 72 8.96 4.04 8.64
CA PRO A 72 8.86 2.60 8.46
C PRO A 72 7.69 1.99 9.23
N VAL A 73 6.94 1.12 8.55
CA VAL A 73 5.84 0.33 9.13
C VAL A 73 6.03 -1.13 8.72
N ALA A 74 6.25 -1.99 9.71
CA ALA A 74 6.46 -3.40 9.50
C ALA A 74 5.14 -4.15 9.21
N ALA A 75 5.25 -5.38 8.68
CA ALA A 75 4.09 -6.21 8.38
C ALA A 75 3.35 -6.69 9.65
N ASP A 76 4.08 -6.83 10.75
CA ASP A 76 3.58 -7.23 12.06
C ASP A 76 3.11 -6.05 12.94
N ASP A 77 3.50 -4.81 12.61
CA ASP A 77 2.97 -3.61 13.28
C ASP A 77 1.43 -3.57 13.20
N PRO A 78 0.72 -3.16 14.26
CA PRO A 78 -0.75 -3.10 14.23
C PRO A 78 -1.28 -2.02 13.28
N ASP A 79 -0.49 -0.97 13.05
CA ASP A 79 -0.91 0.24 12.34
C ASP A 79 -0.60 0.19 10.84
N GLY A 80 -1.27 1.04 10.07
CA GLY A 80 -0.92 1.39 8.70
C GLY A 80 -0.20 2.73 8.60
N LEU A 81 0.11 3.14 7.38
CA LEU A 81 0.67 4.46 7.08
C LEU A 81 -0.19 5.19 6.05
N TYR A 82 -0.64 6.38 6.38
CA TYR A 82 -1.26 7.30 5.45
C TYR A 82 -0.23 8.34 4.99
N LEU A 83 -0.23 8.57 3.69
CA LEU A 83 0.55 9.61 3.03
C LEU A 83 -0.42 10.54 2.30
N ARG A 84 -0.19 11.84 2.43
CA ARG A 84 -0.77 12.84 1.53
C ARG A 84 0.36 13.45 0.72
N PHE A 85 0.27 13.31 -0.59
CA PHE A 85 1.28 13.85 -1.51
C PHE A 85 1.07 15.36 -1.65
N ALA A 86 2.17 16.08 -1.82
CA ALA A 86 2.11 17.50 -2.14
C ALA A 86 1.73 17.67 -3.61
N THR A 87 0.75 18.53 -3.89
CA THR A 87 0.33 18.86 -5.26
C THR A 87 1.10 20.04 -5.84
N GLU A 88 1.65 20.88 -4.96
CA GLU A 88 2.53 21.99 -5.29
C GLU A 88 3.76 21.93 -4.38
N ASP A 89 4.91 22.41 -4.86
CA ASP A 89 6.16 22.39 -4.09
C ASP A 89 6.05 23.12 -2.74
N ALA A 90 5.22 24.16 -2.67
CA ALA A 90 4.97 24.94 -1.45
C ALA A 90 4.21 24.16 -0.37
N ASP A 91 3.47 23.11 -0.76
CA ASP A 91 2.72 22.25 0.16
C ASP A 91 3.56 21.11 0.74
N ALA A 92 4.76 20.89 0.18
CA ALA A 92 5.63 19.80 0.60
C ALA A 92 6.26 20.09 1.97
N GLN A 93 5.90 19.27 2.96
CA GLN A 93 6.57 19.23 4.26
C GLN A 93 7.91 18.48 4.15
N TYR A 94 7.95 17.44 3.31
CA TYR A 94 9.13 16.64 3.05
C TYR A 94 9.30 16.40 1.55
N TRP A 95 10.55 16.21 1.14
CA TRP A 95 10.90 15.67 -0.18
C TRP A 95 11.64 14.36 0.04
N VAL A 96 11.18 13.30 -0.60
CA VAL A 96 11.80 11.97 -0.53
C VAL A 96 12.26 11.54 -1.91
N HIS A 97 13.53 11.15 -2.03
CA HIS A 97 14.07 10.56 -3.24
C HIS A 97 13.93 9.05 -3.15
N ALA A 98 12.95 8.49 -3.86
CA ALA A 98 12.53 7.09 -3.71
C ALA A 98 12.60 6.32 -5.03
N PRO A 99 12.87 5.00 -4.99
CA PRO A 99 12.78 4.14 -6.15
C PRO A 99 11.30 3.90 -6.49
N THR A 100 10.83 4.45 -7.61
CA THR A 100 9.45 4.32 -8.07
C THR A 100 9.27 3.11 -8.99
N ALA A 101 10.32 2.68 -9.69
CA ALA A 101 10.38 1.44 -10.44
C ALA A 101 11.83 0.91 -10.52
N PRO A 102 12.08 -0.34 -10.94
CA PRO A 102 13.44 -0.84 -11.14
C PRO A 102 14.25 0.08 -12.09
N GLY A 103 15.34 0.66 -11.57
CA GLY A 103 16.19 1.59 -12.32
C GLY A 103 15.63 3.01 -12.47
N HIS A 104 14.50 3.34 -11.84
CA HIS A 104 13.89 4.67 -11.89
C HIS A 104 13.62 5.22 -10.49
N HIS A 105 14.15 6.41 -10.22
CA HIS A 105 14.02 7.11 -8.94
C HIS A 105 13.54 8.53 -9.20
N SER A 106 12.72 9.06 -8.28
CA SER A 106 12.15 10.40 -8.40
C SER A 106 12.09 11.08 -7.03
N TRP A 107 12.17 12.41 -7.04
CA TRP A 107 11.82 13.23 -5.88
C TRP A 107 10.31 13.34 -5.79
N ILE A 108 9.76 13.00 -4.63
CA ILE A 108 8.32 13.03 -4.35
C ILE A 108 8.10 14.00 -3.18
N GLY A 109 7.25 15.00 -3.40
CA GLY A 109 6.81 15.93 -2.36
C GLY A 109 5.71 15.30 -1.50
N ILE A 110 5.86 15.38 -0.18
CA ILE A 110 4.92 14.82 0.80
C ILE A 110 4.43 15.94 1.71
N ALA A 111 3.12 16.14 1.74
CA ALA A 111 2.46 17.15 2.56
C ALA A 111 2.09 16.62 3.96
N GLU A 112 1.94 15.31 4.11
CA GLU A 112 1.63 14.67 5.40
C GLU A 112 2.08 13.22 5.42
N VAL A 113 2.63 12.80 6.55
CA VAL A 113 2.93 11.40 6.90
C VAL A 113 2.29 11.11 8.24
N ARG A 114 1.47 10.07 8.32
CA ARG A 114 0.73 9.77 9.55
C ARG A 114 0.50 8.27 9.74
N ARG A 115 0.79 7.76 10.93
CA ARG A 115 0.35 6.40 11.31
C ARG A 115 -1.18 6.36 11.45
N VAL A 116 -1.77 5.28 10.96
CA VAL A 116 -3.21 5.05 10.96
C VAL A 116 -3.49 3.83 11.81
N THR A 117 -4.34 3.97 12.82
CA THR A 117 -4.69 2.83 13.68
C THR A 117 -5.56 1.86 12.88
N CYS A 118 -5.43 0.55 13.13
CA CYS A 118 -6.31 -0.46 12.54
C CYS A 118 -7.80 -0.09 12.76
N GLY A 119 -8.61 -0.17 11.71
CA GLY A 119 -10.03 0.21 11.71
C GLY A 119 -10.31 1.72 11.59
N GLU A 120 -9.29 2.59 11.62
CA GLU A 120 -9.47 4.02 11.35
C GLU A 120 -9.86 4.23 9.87
N VAL A 121 -10.96 4.97 9.65
CA VAL A 121 -11.49 5.23 8.32
C VAL A 121 -10.89 6.52 7.74
N ILE A 122 -10.34 6.38 6.53
CA ILE A 122 -9.85 7.47 5.68
C ILE A 122 -10.82 7.64 4.52
N GLU A 123 -11.43 8.82 4.41
CA GLU A 123 -12.32 9.15 3.30
C GLU A 123 -11.54 9.79 2.14
N ILE A 124 -11.73 9.24 0.93
CA ILE A 124 -11.15 9.75 -0.31
C ILE A 124 -12.28 10.24 -1.22
N PRO A 125 -12.47 11.57 -1.36
CA PRO A 125 -13.49 12.13 -2.23
C PRO A 125 -13.04 12.10 -3.69
N GLY A 126 -13.97 11.77 -4.60
CA GLY A 126 -13.78 11.87 -6.03
C GLY A 126 -13.98 13.30 -6.56
N PRO A 127 -13.63 13.57 -7.83
CA PRO A 127 -13.25 12.59 -8.85
C PRO A 127 -11.76 12.21 -8.79
N LEU A 128 -11.46 10.92 -8.63
CA LEU A 128 -10.09 10.39 -8.59
C LEU A 128 -10.05 8.97 -9.15
N LEU A 129 -8.86 8.50 -9.52
CA LEU A 129 -8.58 7.09 -9.78
C LEU A 129 -7.96 6.48 -8.52
N LEU A 130 -8.57 5.43 -8.01
CA LEU A 130 -7.97 4.57 -7.00
C LEU A 130 -7.22 3.42 -7.68
N ALA A 131 -6.01 3.13 -7.23
CA ALA A 131 -5.22 1.98 -7.64
C ALA A 131 -4.91 1.09 -6.42
N PHE A 132 -5.01 -0.22 -6.60
CA PHE A 132 -4.84 -1.22 -5.55
C PHE A 132 -3.72 -2.18 -5.94
N ASP A 133 -2.65 -2.19 -5.16
CA ASP A 133 -1.44 -3.01 -5.36
C ASP A 133 -0.80 -2.86 -6.76
N GLY A 134 -1.10 -1.76 -7.47
CA GLY A 134 -0.70 -1.54 -8.87
C GLY A 134 -1.43 -2.40 -9.91
N GLU A 135 -2.31 -3.32 -9.52
CA GLU A 135 -2.97 -4.27 -10.43
C GLU A 135 -4.39 -3.87 -10.81
N ARG A 136 -5.18 -3.45 -9.82
CA ARG A 136 -6.60 -3.10 -9.99
C ARG A 136 -6.80 -1.61 -9.88
N LYS A 137 -7.77 -1.08 -10.64
CA LYS A 137 -8.06 0.35 -10.66
C LYS A 137 -9.57 0.59 -10.59
N ARG A 138 -9.96 1.64 -9.89
CA ARG A 138 -11.36 2.07 -9.76
C ARG A 138 -11.48 3.58 -9.89
N ARG A 139 -12.36 4.04 -10.79
CA ARG A 139 -12.68 5.47 -10.91
C ARG A 139 -13.76 5.86 -9.89
N LEU A 140 -13.48 6.87 -9.08
CA LEU A 140 -14.47 7.63 -8.33
C LEU A 140 -14.94 8.80 -9.18
N ARG A 141 -16.25 9.00 -9.26
CA ARG A 141 -16.90 10.12 -9.93
C ARG A 141 -17.06 11.30 -8.98
N VAL A 142 -17.44 12.45 -9.53
CA VAL A 142 -17.81 13.64 -8.75
C VAL A 142 -18.92 13.27 -7.76
N GLY A 143 -18.71 13.61 -6.49
CA GLY A 143 -19.65 13.33 -5.39
C GLY A 143 -19.60 11.90 -4.85
N GLU A 144 -18.81 10.99 -5.44
CA GLU A 144 -18.53 9.68 -4.85
C GLU A 144 -17.39 9.80 -3.82
N VAL A 145 -17.47 9.00 -2.76
CA VAL A 145 -16.45 8.92 -1.70
C VAL A 145 -16.12 7.45 -1.47
N ALA A 146 -14.83 7.13 -1.34
CA ALA A 146 -14.36 5.84 -0.89
C ALA A 146 -13.91 5.92 0.58
N ALA A 147 -14.29 4.93 1.37
CA ALA A 147 -13.84 4.71 2.74
C ALA A 147 -12.76 3.63 2.72
N LEU A 148 -11.55 3.99 3.15
CA LEU A 148 -10.38 3.11 3.23
C LEU A 148 -10.04 2.89 4.70
N HIS A 149 -9.72 1.66 5.09
CA HIS A 149 -9.20 1.38 6.44
C HIS A 149 -8.29 0.15 6.41
N VAL A 150 -7.33 0.10 7.34
CA VAL A 150 -6.45 -1.06 7.49
C VAL A 150 -7.09 -2.07 8.44
N GLU A 151 -7.08 -3.35 8.06
CA GLU A 151 -7.55 -4.47 8.88
C GLU A 151 -6.57 -5.63 8.87
N ARG A 152 -6.50 -6.40 9.97
CA ARG A 152 -5.67 -7.62 10.08
C ARG A 152 -6.47 -8.90 9.83
N ASP A 153 -7.36 -8.84 8.85
CA ASP A 153 -8.18 -9.96 8.41
C ASP A 153 -7.83 -10.43 6.99
N GLY A 154 -6.61 -10.11 6.56
CA GLY A 154 -6.02 -10.55 5.31
C GLY A 154 -5.68 -12.03 5.25
N PRO A 155 -5.05 -12.47 4.14
CA PRO A 155 -4.57 -13.84 3.98
C PRO A 155 -3.52 -14.19 5.04
N ILE A 156 -3.36 -15.48 5.28
CA ILE A 156 -2.29 -16.00 6.13
C ILE A 156 -0.99 -15.99 5.32
N VAL A 157 0.03 -15.31 5.83
CA VAL A 157 1.36 -15.24 5.24
C VAL A 157 2.31 -16.11 6.05
N ILE A 158 3.04 -16.97 5.36
CA ILE A 158 3.97 -17.92 5.96
C ILE A 158 5.36 -17.26 6.00
N ASP A 159 6.07 -17.39 7.12
CA ASP A 159 7.50 -17.07 7.19
C ASP A 159 8.28 -18.16 6.45
N VAL A 160 8.56 -17.91 5.17
CA VAL A 160 9.32 -18.82 4.31
C VAL A 160 10.71 -19.09 4.89
N ARG A 161 11.37 -18.09 5.48
CA ARG A 161 12.71 -18.26 6.04
C ARG A 161 12.68 -19.24 7.21
N ALA A 162 11.75 -19.05 8.15
CA ALA A 162 11.59 -19.94 9.30
C ALA A 162 11.20 -21.35 8.86
N VAL A 163 10.27 -21.49 7.92
CA VAL A 163 9.85 -22.79 7.37
C VAL A 163 11.01 -23.52 6.71
N MET A 164 11.78 -22.85 5.85
CA MET A 164 12.90 -23.47 5.15
C MET A 164 14.06 -23.82 6.10
N ALA A 165 14.33 -22.99 7.11
CA ALA A 165 15.31 -23.30 8.15
C ALA A 165 14.93 -24.56 8.94
N HIS A 166 13.64 -24.70 9.29
CA HIS A 166 13.13 -25.89 9.96
C HIS A 166 13.21 -27.14 9.07
N ALA A 167 12.85 -27.02 7.79
CA ALA A 167 12.92 -28.13 6.86
C ALA A 167 14.36 -28.62 6.65
N ALA A 168 15.34 -27.70 6.60
CA ALA A 168 16.75 -28.05 6.54
C ALA A 168 17.23 -28.77 7.81
N ALA A 169 16.89 -28.23 9.00
CA ALA A 169 17.30 -28.78 10.28
C ALA A 169 16.74 -30.20 10.55
N THR A 170 15.56 -30.51 10.00
CA THR A 170 14.89 -31.80 10.14
C THR A 170 15.20 -32.78 9.01
N GLY A 171 15.98 -32.36 8.01
CA GLY A 171 16.25 -33.17 6.82
C GLY A 171 15.01 -33.47 5.98
N LEU A 172 13.95 -32.67 6.09
CA LEU A 172 12.65 -32.92 5.46
C LEU A 172 12.75 -33.08 3.93
N PHE A 173 13.67 -32.34 3.30
CA PHE A 173 13.92 -32.38 1.86
C PHE A 173 15.18 -33.18 1.49
N VAL A 174 15.77 -33.93 2.43
CA VAL A 174 16.99 -34.70 2.22
C VAL A 174 16.67 -36.19 2.31
N ARG A 175 17.08 -36.95 1.30
CA ARG A 175 17.22 -38.41 1.43
C ARG A 175 18.71 -38.74 1.43
N THR A 176 19.14 -39.54 2.40
CA THR A 176 20.48 -40.12 2.40
C THR A 176 20.53 -41.24 1.36
N GLY A 177 21.51 -41.19 0.45
CA GLY A 177 21.77 -42.26 -0.49
C GLY A 177 22.22 -43.53 0.24
N VAL A 178 21.90 -44.69 -0.36
CA VAL A 178 22.54 -45.97 -0.06
C VAL A 178 23.92 -45.99 -0.70
#